data_AF-A0A2N6A3J5-F1
#
_entry.id   AF-A0A2N6A3J5-F1
#
_cell.length_a   1.000
_cell.length_b   1.000
_cell.length_c   1.000
_cell.angle_alpha   90.00
_cell.angle_beta   90.00
_cell.angle_gamma   90.00
#
_symmetry.space_group_name_H-M   'P 1'
#
loop_
_entity.id
_entity.type
_entity.pdbx_description
1 polymer ?
#
loop_
_entity_poly.entity_id
_entity_poly.type
_entity_poly.pdbx_seq_one_letter_code
_entity_poly.pdbx_strand_id
1 'polypeptide(L)'
;MSDVVKKIKYLDENNELQEMFGHQAEFAYRHSIFKQNPWIIVEAELELEHGNVEKSRILIKERIDRRQETQPNQPSAGCIFKNIRFEDVDNLEVLKNKHVEVDKFVQFKKIPAAYLIEKVGLKGHTIGDAQISELHANYIVNKGQATAEQVIMLISFIKQQIRDKYGIQLQEEVQIVV
;
A
#
# COMPACT_ATOMS: atom_id res chain seq x y z
N MET A 1 -8.38 10.25 -1.43
CA MET A 1 -7.90 11.21 -2.46
C MET A 1 -9.03 11.48 -3.42
N SER A 2 -9.65 10.44 -3.99
CA SER A 2 -10.94 10.51 -4.70
C SER A 2 -11.97 11.44 -4.07
N ASP A 3 -12.04 11.45 -2.73
CA ASP A 3 -13.07 12.16 -1.97
C ASP A 3 -12.92 13.69 -2.00
N VAL A 4 -11.77 14.20 -2.41
CA VAL A 4 -11.44 15.64 -2.35
C VAL A 4 -10.86 16.18 -3.65
N VAL A 5 -10.51 15.34 -4.63
CA VAL A 5 -10.02 15.81 -5.92
C VAL A 5 -11.19 16.34 -6.72
N LYS A 6 -11.16 17.64 -7.01
CA LYS A 6 -12.15 18.30 -7.85
C LYS A 6 -11.77 18.26 -9.32
N LYS A 7 -10.50 18.56 -9.62
CA LYS A 7 -10.02 18.74 -10.98
C LYS A 7 -8.57 18.31 -11.12
N ILE A 8 -8.20 17.79 -12.28
CA ILE A 8 -6.85 17.36 -12.61
C ILE A 8 -6.50 17.90 -13.98
N LYS A 9 -5.37 18.60 -14.09
CA LYS A 9 -4.75 18.94 -15.38
C LYS A 9 -3.62 17.99 -15.67
N TYR A 10 -3.52 17.56 -16.92
CA TYR A 10 -2.52 16.59 -17.34
C TYR A 10 -2.12 16.81 -18.80
N LEU A 11 -0.95 16.34 -19.17
CA LEU A 11 -0.53 16.21 -20.56
C LEU A 11 -0.91 14.81 -21.05
N ASP A 12 -1.55 14.73 -22.20
CA ASP A 12 -1.87 13.46 -22.85
C ASP A 12 -0.68 12.89 -23.65
N GLU A 13 -0.88 11.80 -24.39
CA GLU A 13 0.16 11.17 -25.22
C GLU A 13 0.68 12.06 -26.36
N ASN A 14 -0.06 13.11 -26.73
CA ASN A 14 0.33 14.10 -27.74
C ASN A 14 1.03 15.32 -27.12
N ASN A 15 1.25 15.32 -25.80
CA ASN A 15 1.72 16.45 -25.00
C ASN A 15 0.77 17.65 -25.02
N GLU A 16 -0.53 17.43 -25.27
CA GLU A 16 -1.53 18.47 -25.20
C GLU A 16 -2.07 18.60 -23.78
N LEU A 17 -2.27 19.84 -23.33
CA LEU A 17 -2.81 20.10 -21.99
C LEU A 17 -4.31 19.81 -21.97
N GLN A 18 -4.66 18.77 -21.23
CA GLN A 18 -6.03 18.33 -20.98
C GLN A 18 -6.43 18.58 -19.53
N GLU A 19 -7.72 18.47 -19.28
CA GLU A 19 -8.31 18.67 -17.96
C GLU A 19 -9.50 17.75 -17.75
N MET A 20 -9.64 17.21 -16.54
CA MET A 20 -10.78 16.39 -16.15
C MET A 20 -11.22 16.70 -14.71
N PHE A 21 -12.51 16.47 -14.42
CA PHE A 21 -13.01 16.47 -13.06
C PHE A 21 -12.64 15.17 -12.34
N GLY A 22 -12.54 15.20 -11.01
CA GLY A 22 -12.12 14.05 -10.21
C GLY A 22 -12.98 12.80 -10.38
N HIS A 23 -14.29 12.96 -10.64
CA HIS A 23 -15.20 11.84 -10.90
C HIS A 23 -14.93 11.13 -12.25
N GLN A 24 -14.21 11.78 -13.17
CA GLN A 24 -13.82 11.21 -14.47
C GLN A 24 -12.49 10.45 -14.39
N ALA A 25 -11.74 10.56 -13.28
CA ALA A 25 -10.40 9.97 -13.14
C ALA A 25 -10.39 8.46 -12.80
N GLU A 26 -11.55 7.80 -12.82
CA GLU A 26 -11.73 6.36 -12.56
C GLU A 26 -11.05 5.88 -11.26
N PHE A 27 -11.14 6.68 -10.19
CA PHE A 27 -10.53 6.32 -8.93
C PHE A 27 -11.11 5.03 -8.35
N ALA A 28 -10.22 4.11 -8.00
CA ALA A 28 -10.53 2.92 -7.22
C ALA A 28 -9.37 2.61 -6.25
N TYR A 29 -9.47 1.55 -5.45
CA TYR A 29 -8.44 1.21 -4.49
C TYR A 29 -7.07 1.00 -5.17
N ARG A 30 -6.14 1.94 -4.92
CA ARG A 30 -4.81 2.00 -5.55
C ARG A 30 -4.84 2.05 -7.09
N HIS A 31 -5.89 2.62 -7.67
CA HIS A 31 -6.12 2.69 -9.13
C HIS A 31 -6.69 4.05 -9.55
N SER A 32 -6.36 4.48 -10.77
CA SER A 32 -6.93 5.60 -11.51
C SER A 32 -6.65 5.44 -13.00
N ILE A 33 -7.32 6.22 -13.85
CA ILE A 33 -7.10 6.24 -15.31
C ILE A 33 -5.62 6.51 -15.70
N PHE A 34 -4.88 7.23 -14.85
CA PHE A 34 -3.45 7.53 -15.04
C PHE A 34 -2.52 6.32 -14.85
N LYS A 35 -3.04 5.18 -14.37
CA LYS A 35 -2.28 3.92 -14.39
C LYS A 35 -2.42 3.15 -15.70
N GLN A 36 -3.40 3.52 -16.52
CA GLN A 36 -3.71 2.88 -17.81
C GLN A 36 -3.14 3.68 -18.98
N ASN A 37 -2.91 4.98 -18.78
CA ASN A 37 -2.45 5.90 -19.82
C ASN A 37 -1.12 6.55 -19.41
N PRO A 38 -0.17 6.77 -20.34
CA PRO A 38 1.14 7.36 -20.07
C PRO A 38 1.08 8.89 -19.90
N TRP A 39 0.01 9.40 -19.31
CA TRP A 39 -0.26 10.83 -19.14
C TRP A 39 0.50 11.43 -17.95
N ILE A 40 0.85 12.71 -18.06
CA ILE A 40 1.62 13.42 -17.04
C ILE A 40 0.71 14.38 -16.29
N ILE A 41 0.44 14.13 -15.01
CA ILE A 41 -0.31 15.08 -14.17
C ILE A 41 0.56 16.31 -13.91
N VAL A 42 0.01 17.49 -14.19
CA VAL A 42 0.68 18.78 -13.96
C VAL A 42 0.05 19.59 -12.82
N GLU A 43 -1.24 19.40 -12.54
CA GLU A 43 -1.96 20.10 -11.48
C GLU A 43 -3.10 19.24 -10.92
N ALA A 44 -3.36 19.33 -9.62
CA ALA A 44 -4.55 18.76 -8.99
C ALA A 44 -5.21 19.82 -8.08
N GLU A 45 -6.46 20.15 -8.37
CA GLU A 45 -7.30 21.02 -7.55
C GLU A 45 -8.07 20.16 -6.54
N LEU A 46 -7.94 20.51 -5.26
CA LEU A 46 -8.64 19.85 -4.17
C LEU A 46 -9.77 20.74 -3.65
N GLU A 47 -10.95 20.16 -3.47
CA GLU A 47 -12.08 20.79 -2.80
C GLU A 47 -12.24 20.18 -1.41
N LEU A 48 -12.17 21.04 -0.39
CA LEU A 48 -12.20 20.66 1.01
C LEU A 48 -13.39 21.33 1.70
N GLU A 49 -13.96 20.66 2.68
CA GLU A 49 -14.99 21.24 3.53
C GLU A 49 -14.38 22.13 4.63
N HIS A 50 -15.10 23.19 5.00
CA HIS A 50 -14.71 24.01 6.15
C HIS A 50 -14.82 23.20 7.44
N GLY A 51 -13.70 23.01 8.11
CA GLY A 51 -13.60 22.27 9.36
C GLY A 51 -13.24 23.13 10.57
N ASN A 52 -13.26 22.52 11.76
CA ASN A 52 -12.76 23.14 12.98
C ASN A 52 -11.22 23.03 13.04
N VAL A 53 -10.54 24.17 13.16
CA VAL A 53 -9.06 24.25 13.14
C VAL A 53 -8.42 23.46 14.28
N GLU A 54 -8.93 23.60 15.50
CA GLU A 54 -8.37 22.95 16.70
C GLU A 54 -8.53 21.43 16.62
N LYS A 55 -9.72 20.93 16.25
CA LYS A 55 -9.94 19.50 16.02
C LYS A 55 -9.04 18.96 14.91
N SER A 56 -8.87 19.73 13.83
CA SER A 56 -8.01 19.34 12.71
C SER A 56 -6.55 19.22 13.13
N ARG A 57 -6.04 20.17 13.93
CA ARG A 57 -4.68 20.14 14.47
C ARG A 57 -4.44 18.92 15.36
N ILE A 58 -5.39 18.59 16.22
CA ILE A 58 -5.32 17.39 17.07
C ILE A 58 -5.23 16.14 16.18
N LEU A 59 -6.14 15.98 15.22
CA LEU A 59 -6.13 14.82 14.30
C LEU A 59 -4.85 14.72 13.46
N ILE A 60 -4.30 15.86 13.02
CA ILE A 60 -3.02 15.90 12.29
C ILE A 60 -1.91 15.37 13.18
N LYS A 61 -1.82 15.88 14.41
CA LYS A 61 -0.80 15.47 15.38
C LYS A 61 -0.90 13.98 15.68
N GLU A 62 -2.08 13.48 16.06
CA GLU A 62 -2.31 12.05 16.33
C GLU A 62 -1.91 11.15 15.15
N ARG A 63 -2.19 11.58 13.91
CA ARG A 63 -1.82 10.82 12.71
C ARG A 63 -0.33 10.82 12.44
N ILE A 64 0.37 11.93 12.73
CA ILE A 64 1.83 12.03 12.61
C ILE A 64 2.47 11.15 13.67
N ASP A 65 2.07 11.29 14.94
CA ASP A 65 2.62 10.53 16.07
C ASP A 65 2.44 9.03 15.83
N ARG A 66 1.22 8.59 15.47
CA ARG A 66 0.96 7.18 15.12
C ARG A 66 1.83 6.69 13.96
N ARG A 67 2.11 7.52 12.95
CA ARG A 67 2.97 7.11 11.82
C ARG A 67 4.42 6.94 12.29
N GLN A 68 4.93 7.86 13.10
CA GLN A 68 6.27 7.77 13.66
C GLN A 68 6.44 6.53 14.55
N GLU A 69 5.39 6.17 15.29
CA GLU A 69 5.39 4.98 16.16
C GLU A 69 5.27 3.66 15.40
N THR A 70 4.57 3.63 14.27
CA THR A 70 4.19 2.37 13.61
C THR A 70 4.87 2.10 12.28
N GLN A 71 5.56 3.09 11.69
CA GLN A 71 6.20 2.97 10.38
C GLN A 71 7.71 3.21 10.48
N PRO A 72 8.53 2.43 9.75
CA PRO A 72 9.97 2.60 9.79
C PRO A 72 10.39 3.95 9.18
N ASN A 73 11.37 4.59 9.80
CA ASN A 73 12.00 5.81 9.29
C ASN A 73 13.19 5.52 8.35
N GLN A 74 13.56 4.24 8.15
CA GLN A 74 14.60 3.85 7.19
C GLN A 74 14.12 4.00 5.74
N PRO A 75 15.05 4.16 4.76
CA PRO A 75 14.68 4.24 3.35
C PRO A 75 13.87 3.01 2.90
N SER A 76 12.67 3.25 2.36
CA SER A 76 11.74 2.22 1.90
C SER A 76 10.76 2.81 0.88
N ALA A 77 10.06 1.93 0.14
CA ALA A 77 9.00 2.32 -0.80
C ALA A 77 7.59 2.28 -0.16
N GLY A 78 7.50 2.32 1.17
CA GLY A 78 6.24 2.14 1.89
C GLY A 78 5.80 0.67 1.98
N CYS A 79 4.49 0.46 1.99
CA CYS A 79 3.90 -0.88 1.93
C CYS A 79 4.23 -1.56 0.60
N ILE A 80 4.86 -2.72 0.65
CA ILE A 80 5.22 -3.51 -0.52
C ILE A 80 3.99 -4.17 -1.15
N PHE A 81 3.05 -4.67 -0.33
CA PHE A 81 1.88 -5.38 -0.80
C PHE A 81 0.58 -4.66 -0.47
N LYS A 82 -0.42 -4.82 -1.33
CA LYS A 82 -1.81 -4.46 -1.06
C LYS A 82 -2.40 -5.37 0.02
N ASN A 83 -3.41 -4.87 0.73
CA ASN A 83 -4.18 -5.69 1.65
C ASN A 83 -5.12 -6.64 0.90
N ILE A 84 -5.38 -7.81 1.47
CA ILE A 84 -6.17 -8.88 0.85
C ILE A 84 -7.64 -8.58 1.09
N ARG A 85 -8.43 -8.31 0.04
CA ARG A 85 -9.87 -8.07 0.20
C ARG A 85 -10.58 -9.41 0.38
N PHE A 86 -11.65 -9.43 1.16
CA PHE A 86 -12.38 -10.67 1.41
C PHE A 86 -13.03 -11.24 0.14
N GLU A 87 -13.40 -10.38 -0.81
CA GLU A 87 -13.92 -10.78 -2.12
C GLU A 87 -12.88 -11.45 -3.04
N ASP A 88 -11.59 -11.22 -2.77
CA ASP A 88 -10.49 -11.85 -3.52
C ASP A 88 -10.08 -13.21 -2.91
N VAL A 89 -10.79 -13.68 -1.89
CA VAL A 89 -10.51 -14.95 -1.18
C VAL A 89 -11.66 -15.92 -1.39
N ASP A 90 -11.38 -17.04 -2.06
CA ASP A 90 -12.38 -18.07 -2.38
C ASP A 90 -13.10 -18.62 -1.15
N ASN A 91 -12.37 -18.85 -0.06
CA ASN A 91 -12.95 -19.38 1.18
C ASN A 91 -12.21 -18.86 2.42
N LEU A 92 -12.85 -17.94 3.14
CA LEU A 92 -12.32 -17.37 4.39
C LEU A 92 -12.18 -18.41 5.51
N GLU A 93 -12.94 -19.50 5.49
CA GLU A 93 -12.84 -20.54 6.53
C GLU A 93 -11.54 -21.34 6.42
N VAL A 94 -10.97 -21.46 5.22
CA VAL A 94 -9.63 -22.04 5.05
C VAL A 94 -8.60 -21.22 5.81
N LEU A 95 -8.74 -19.89 5.82
CA LEU A 95 -7.84 -19.01 6.56
C LEU A 95 -8.04 -19.12 8.07
N LYS A 96 -9.29 -19.23 8.55
CA LYS A 96 -9.55 -19.47 9.98
C LYS A 96 -8.94 -20.78 10.46
N ASN A 97 -9.08 -21.86 9.67
CA ASN A 97 -8.45 -23.15 9.95
C ASN A 97 -6.92 -23.08 9.98
N LYS A 98 -6.33 -22.11 9.25
CA LYS A 98 -4.91 -21.79 9.27
C LYS A 98 -4.53 -20.77 10.35
N HIS A 99 -5.38 -20.57 11.35
CA HIS A 99 -5.18 -19.69 12.50
C HIS A 99 -5.04 -18.20 12.14
N VAL A 100 -5.64 -17.78 11.02
CA VAL A 100 -5.81 -16.37 10.69
C VAL A 100 -7.04 -15.85 11.42
N GLU A 101 -6.87 -14.79 12.20
CA GLU A 101 -7.95 -14.18 13.01
C GLU A 101 -8.84 -13.28 12.13
N VAL A 102 -9.51 -13.87 11.14
CA VAL A 102 -10.34 -13.17 10.13
C VAL A 102 -11.39 -12.27 10.79
N ASP A 103 -11.94 -12.70 11.92
CA ASP A 103 -13.01 -11.98 12.64
C ASP A 103 -12.58 -10.58 13.09
N LYS A 104 -11.29 -10.35 13.36
CA LYS A 104 -10.74 -9.02 13.69
C LYS A 104 -10.87 -8.02 12.54
N PHE A 105 -11.06 -8.51 11.32
CA PHE A 105 -10.96 -7.73 10.10
C PHE A 105 -12.28 -7.61 9.32
N VAL A 106 -13.36 -8.22 9.80
CA VAL A 106 -14.69 -8.21 9.16
C VAL A 106 -15.17 -6.79 8.89
N GLN A 107 -15.03 -5.88 9.87
CA GLN A 107 -15.43 -4.47 9.73
C GLN A 107 -14.70 -3.74 8.60
N PHE A 108 -13.48 -4.18 8.25
CA PHE A 108 -12.68 -3.58 7.20
C PHE A 108 -12.82 -4.29 5.85
N LYS A 109 -13.48 -5.46 5.82
CA LYS A 109 -13.63 -6.35 4.65
C LYS A 109 -12.31 -6.70 3.96
N LYS A 110 -11.20 -6.66 4.69
CA LYS A 110 -9.85 -6.93 4.18
C LYS A 110 -8.87 -7.33 5.29
N ILE A 111 -7.97 -8.25 4.98
CA ILE A 111 -6.89 -8.70 5.87
C ILE A 111 -5.63 -7.87 5.59
N PRO A 112 -4.99 -7.27 6.60
CA PRO A 112 -3.71 -6.58 6.40
C PRO A 112 -2.60 -7.52 5.94
N ALA A 113 -1.86 -7.15 4.90
CA ALA A 113 -0.72 -7.97 4.46
C ALA A 113 0.35 -8.09 5.55
N ALA A 114 0.62 -7.00 6.28
CA ALA A 114 1.52 -6.98 7.43
C ALA A 114 1.18 -8.06 8.47
N TYR A 115 -0.10 -8.28 8.75
CA TYR A 115 -0.54 -9.27 9.73
C TYR A 115 -0.15 -10.69 9.30
N LEU A 116 -0.37 -11.04 8.03
CA LEU A 116 0.00 -12.36 7.52
C LEU A 116 1.52 -12.55 7.49
N ILE A 117 2.27 -11.53 7.08
CA ILE A 117 3.75 -11.55 7.04
C ILE A 117 4.33 -11.68 8.46
N GLU A 118 3.72 -11.03 9.45
CA GLU A 118 4.13 -11.19 10.85
C GLU A 118 3.82 -12.60 11.37
N LYS A 119 2.67 -13.19 11.03
CA LYS A 119 2.30 -14.56 11.45
C LYS A 119 3.14 -15.66 10.81
N VAL A 120 3.88 -15.39 9.74
CA VAL A 120 4.92 -16.31 9.20
C VAL A 120 6.30 -16.06 9.82
N GLY A 121 6.43 -15.09 10.74
CA GLY A 121 7.68 -14.84 11.46
C GLY A 121 8.76 -14.17 10.61
N LEU A 122 8.37 -13.36 9.62
CA LEU A 122 9.31 -12.79 8.64
C LEU A 122 9.86 -11.41 9.01
N LYS A 123 9.41 -10.78 10.10
CA LYS A 123 10.03 -9.53 10.59
C LYS A 123 11.52 -9.73 10.83
N GLY A 124 12.32 -8.76 10.41
CA GLY A 124 13.78 -8.81 10.53
C GLY A 124 14.50 -9.62 9.46
N HIS A 125 13.81 -10.45 8.68
CA HIS A 125 14.44 -11.29 7.67
C HIS A 125 15.14 -10.44 6.60
N THR A 126 16.31 -10.89 6.14
CA THR A 126 17.17 -10.12 5.23
C THR A 126 17.64 -10.93 4.04
N ILE A 127 17.72 -10.28 2.87
CA ILE A 127 18.50 -10.75 1.72
C ILE A 127 19.46 -9.61 1.37
N GLY A 128 20.75 -9.82 1.65
CA GLY A 128 21.74 -8.75 1.61
C GLY A 128 21.37 -7.58 2.52
N ASP A 129 21.29 -6.38 1.94
CA ASP A 129 20.94 -5.15 2.67
C ASP A 129 19.45 -4.80 2.62
N ALA A 130 18.64 -5.57 1.89
CA ALA A 130 17.18 -5.49 1.95
C ALA A 130 16.67 -6.27 3.18
N GLN A 131 15.87 -5.63 4.02
CA GLN A 131 15.33 -6.23 5.25
C GLN A 131 13.84 -5.98 5.38
N ILE A 132 13.08 -6.98 5.85
CA ILE A 132 11.71 -6.78 6.30
C ILE A 132 11.73 -6.02 7.63
N SER A 133 11.06 -4.87 7.69
CA SER A 133 11.08 -4.02 8.88
C SER A 133 10.59 -4.76 10.13
N GLU A 134 11.37 -4.66 11.21
CA GLU A 134 10.98 -5.14 12.54
C GLU A 134 9.74 -4.43 13.09
N LEU A 135 9.55 -3.16 12.69
CA LEU A 135 8.43 -2.36 13.14
C LEU A 135 7.16 -2.74 12.38
N HIS A 136 7.22 -2.77 11.03
CA HIS A 136 6.05 -3.01 10.19
C HIS A 136 6.35 -4.03 9.07
N ALA A 137 5.79 -5.24 9.19
CA ALA A 137 6.15 -6.39 8.34
C ALA A 137 5.85 -6.22 6.82
N ASN A 138 5.02 -5.25 6.43
CA ASN A 138 4.78 -4.94 5.01
C ASN A 138 5.79 -3.96 4.40
N TYR A 139 6.84 -3.56 5.13
CA TYR A 139 7.87 -2.65 4.63
C TYR A 139 9.16 -3.42 4.42
N ILE A 140 9.78 -3.23 3.26
CA ILE A 140 11.18 -3.59 3.05
C ILE A 140 12.01 -2.32 3.19
N VAL A 141 12.96 -2.33 4.12
CA VAL A 141 13.89 -1.23 4.39
C VAL A 141 15.25 -1.54 3.77
N ASN A 142 15.89 -0.50 3.25
CA ASN A 142 17.28 -0.55 2.83
C ASN A 142 18.18 -0.22 4.03
N LYS A 143 19.03 -1.17 4.44
CA LYS A 143 20.00 -0.98 5.53
C LYS A 143 21.26 -0.21 5.12
N GLY A 144 21.43 0.08 3.83
CA GLY A 144 22.57 0.81 3.28
C GLY A 144 22.66 0.63 1.76
N GLN A 145 23.10 -0.56 1.33
CA GLN A 145 23.44 -0.87 -0.07
C GLN A 145 22.49 -1.90 -0.70
N ALA A 146 21.21 -1.91 -0.31
CA ALA A 146 20.25 -2.85 -0.86
C ALA A 146 20.11 -2.65 -2.38
N THR A 147 20.31 -3.71 -3.16
CA THR A 147 20.09 -3.67 -4.60
C THR A 147 18.64 -3.95 -4.96
N ALA A 148 18.20 -3.52 -6.15
CA ALA A 148 16.87 -3.85 -6.66
C ALA A 148 16.63 -5.36 -6.71
N GLU A 149 17.66 -6.14 -7.10
CA GLU A 149 17.61 -7.61 -7.12
C GLU A 149 17.34 -8.19 -5.73
N GLN A 150 18.05 -7.70 -4.69
CA GLN A 150 17.82 -8.14 -3.30
C GLN A 150 16.40 -7.83 -2.83
N VAL A 151 15.86 -6.66 -3.19
CA VAL A 151 14.46 -6.30 -2.90
C VAL A 151 13.49 -7.25 -3.62
N ILE A 152 13.70 -7.52 -4.91
CA ILE A 152 12.85 -8.42 -5.71
C ILE A 152 12.90 -9.87 -5.19
N MET A 153 14.08 -10.34 -4.81
CA MET A 153 14.24 -11.64 -4.16
C MET A 153 13.45 -11.71 -2.86
N LEU A 154 13.52 -10.67 -2.04
CA LEU A 154 12.80 -10.61 -0.76
C LEU A 154 11.28 -10.54 -0.95
N ILE A 155 10.81 -9.79 -1.94
CA ILE A 155 9.40 -9.77 -2.36
C ILE A 155 8.94 -11.17 -2.77
N SER A 156 9.73 -11.86 -3.61
CA SER A 156 9.44 -13.20 -4.10
C SER A 156 9.37 -14.22 -2.96
N PHE A 157 10.32 -14.14 -2.03
CA PHE A 157 10.36 -14.97 -0.83
C PHE A 157 9.11 -14.76 0.05
N ILE A 158 8.72 -13.51 0.32
CA ILE A 158 7.50 -13.21 1.08
C ILE A 158 6.26 -13.80 0.39
N LYS A 159 6.11 -13.58 -0.92
CA LYS A 159 4.98 -14.13 -1.70
C LYS A 159 4.91 -15.66 -1.59
N GLN A 160 6.06 -16.33 -1.71
CA GLN A 160 6.15 -17.79 -1.58
C GLN A 160 5.70 -18.24 -0.19
N GLN A 161 6.26 -17.68 0.88
CA GLN A 161 5.91 -18.07 2.25
C GLN A 161 4.42 -17.88 2.55
N ILE A 162 3.81 -16.80 2.05
CA ILE A 162 2.39 -16.50 2.25
C ILE A 162 1.50 -17.41 1.43
N ARG A 163 1.87 -17.72 0.19
CA ARG A 163 1.16 -18.69 -0.64
C ARG A 163 1.24 -20.08 -0.04
N ASP A 164 2.41 -20.53 0.38
CA ASP A 164 2.61 -21.88 0.89
C ASP A 164 1.88 -22.08 2.22
N LYS A 165 1.91 -21.08 3.12
CA LYS A 165 1.17 -21.16 4.39
C LYS A 165 -0.32 -20.95 4.20
N TYR A 166 -0.75 -19.90 3.50
CA TYR A 166 -2.15 -19.45 3.49
C TYR A 166 -2.91 -19.76 2.21
N GLY A 167 -2.25 -20.08 1.11
CA GLY A 167 -2.86 -20.20 -0.22
C GLY A 167 -3.18 -18.83 -0.85
N ILE A 168 -2.62 -17.74 -0.31
CA ILE A 168 -2.89 -16.37 -0.75
C ILE A 168 -1.77 -15.90 -1.66
N GLN A 169 -2.13 -15.34 -2.80
CA GLN A 169 -1.19 -14.65 -3.70
C GLN A 169 -1.18 -13.15 -3.38
N LEU A 170 -0.08 -12.65 -2.77
CA LEU A 170 0.05 -11.21 -2.51
C LEU A 170 0.29 -10.43 -3.80
N GLN A 171 -0.42 -9.29 -3.93
CA GLN A 171 -0.22 -8.33 -5.00
C GLN A 171 0.66 -7.17 -4.52
N GLU A 172 1.64 -6.80 -5.34
CA GLU A 172 2.49 -5.65 -5.08
C GLU A 172 1.69 -4.34 -5.17
N GLU A 173 1.99 -3.41 -4.27
CA GLU A 173 1.52 -2.02 -4.30
C GLU A 173 2.56 -1.12 -4.98
N VAL A 174 3.85 -1.44 -4.80
CA VAL A 174 4.97 -0.79 -5.48
C VAL A 174 4.94 -1.05 -6.98
N GLN A 175 5.56 -0.16 -7.74
CA GLN A 175 5.79 -0.35 -9.17
C GLN A 175 7.27 -0.65 -9.41
N ILE A 176 7.55 -1.74 -10.12
CA ILE A 176 8.89 -2.07 -10.57
C ILE A 176 9.10 -1.36 -11.91
N VAL A 177 10.11 -0.50 -11.96
CA VAL A 177 10.56 0.15 -13.19
C VAL A 177 11.81 -0.60 -13.65
N VAL A 178 11.76 -1.11 -14.88
CA VAL A 178 12.84 -1.89 -15.52
C VAL A 178 13.53 -1.06 -16.60
#